data_AF-V8N9N7-F1
#
_entry.id   AF-V8N9N7-F1
#
_cell.length_a   1.000
_cell.length_b   1.000
_cell.length_c   1.000
_cell.angle_alpha   90.00
_cell.angle_beta   90.00
_cell.angle_gamma   90.00
#
_symmetry.space_group_name_H-M   'P 1'
#
loop_
_entity.id
_entity.type
_entity.pdbx_description
1 polymer ?
#
loop_
_entity_poly.entity_id
_entity_poly.type
_entity_poly.pdbx_seq_one_letter_code
_entity_poly.pdbx_strand_id
1 'polypeptide(L)'
;MKTLLLTLVVVTIVCLDLGHTRICLTDYSKVSETIEICPDGQNFCFKKFPKGIPFLPWVNRGCAATCPKPEPKVYVDCCARDKCNR
;
A
#
# COMPACT_ATOMS: atom_id res chain seq x y z
N MET A 1 18.59 29.88 24.33
CA MET A 1 18.18 28.50 24.67
C MET A 1 16.85 28.05 24.04
N LYS A 2 15.97 28.94 23.55
CA LYS A 2 14.67 28.56 22.93
C LYS A 2 14.78 27.92 21.54
N THR A 3 15.82 28.23 20.76
CA THR A 3 15.98 27.77 19.37
C THR A 3 16.25 26.27 19.25
N LEU A 4 17.06 25.69 20.16
CA LEU A 4 17.37 24.25 20.20
C LEU A 4 16.14 23.38 20.47
N LEU A 5 15.26 23.83 21.37
CA LEU A 5 14.01 23.15 21.72
C LEU A 5 13.03 23.14 20.54
N LEU A 6 12.91 24.29 19.84
CA LEU A 6 12.10 24.39 18.62
C LEU A 6 12.62 23.48 17.51
N THR A 7 13.93 23.41 17.28
CA THR A 7 14.50 22.51 16.26
C THR A 7 14.31 21.04 16.58
N LEU A 8 14.42 20.63 17.85
CA LEU A 8 14.22 19.23 18.26
C LEU A 8 12.76 18.79 18.02
N VAL A 9 11.81 19.66 18.37
CA VAL A 9 10.38 19.41 18.20
C VAL A 9 10.02 19.25 16.72
N VAL A 10 10.52 20.13 15.84
CA VAL A 10 10.27 20.03 14.39
C VAL A 10 10.84 18.73 13.80
N VAL A 11 12.03 18.30 14.22
CA VAL A 11 12.61 17.02 13.78
C VAL A 11 11.75 15.84 14.23
N THR A 12 11.27 15.85 15.48
CA THR A 12 10.41 14.76 15.97
C THR A 12 9.06 14.67 15.26
N ILE A 13 8.45 15.81 14.91
CA ILE A 13 7.17 15.83 14.19
C ILE A 13 7.35 15.34 12.75
N VAL A 14 8.41 15.78 12.05
CA VAL A 14 8.74 15.30 10.69
C VAL A 14 9.06 13.79 10.68
N CYS A 15 9.73 13.28 11.73
CA CYS A 15 9.98 11.84 11.86
C CYS A 15 8.71 11.04 12.21
N LEU A 16 7.71 11.64 12.87
CA LEU A 16 6.46 10.96 13.25
C LEU A 16 5.52 10.78 12.05
N ASP A 17 5.44 11.77 11.16
CA ASP A 17 4.65 11.68 9.91
C ASP A 17 5.23 10.68 8.90
N LEU A 18 6.51 10.34 9.02
CA LEU A 18 7.15 9.25 8.27
C LEU A 18 6.76 7.85 8.78
N GLY A 19 6.15 7.73 9.97
CA GLY A 19 6.03 6.47 10.70
C GLY A 19 4.75 5.66 10.45
N HIS A 20 3.82 6.11 9.60
CA HIS A 20 2.61 5.34 9.36
C HIS A 20 2.84 4.26 8.29
N THR A 21 3.23 3.08 8.76
CA THR A 21 3.47 1.93 7.91
C THR A 21 2.15 1.40 7.35
N ARG A 22 1.95 1.49 6.03
CA ARG A 22 0.76 1.00 5.32
C ARG A 22 0.66 -0.53 5.47
N ILE A 23 -0.55 -1.06 5.63
CA ILE A 23 -0.79 -2.52 5.61
C ILE A 23 -1.60 -2.86 4.37
N CYS A 24 -1.14 -3.82 3.57
CA CYS A 24 -1.84 -4.29 2.37
C CYS A 24 -2.08 -5.80 2.42
N LEU A 25 -3.07 -6.27 1.65
CA LEU A 25 -3.27 -7.70 1.45
C LEU A 25 -2.29 -8.21 0.39
N THR A 26 -1.70 -9.37 0.63
CA THR A 26 -0.97 -10.16 -0.37
C THR A 26 -1.85 -11.26 -0.95
N ASP A 27 -2.79 -11.77 -0.15
CA ASP A 27 -3.83 -12.69 -0.58
C ASP A 27 -5.17 -12.42 0.11
N TYR A 28 -6.26 -12.71 -0.59
CA TYR A 28 -7.63 -12.55 -0.08
C TYR A 28 -8.58 -13.55 -0.73
N SER A 29 -9.23 -14.33 0.14
CA SER A 29 -10.31 -15.24 -0.19
C SER A 29 -11.50 -15.04 0.77
N LYS A 30 -12.59 -15.79 0.57
CA LYS A 30 -13.73 -15.78 1.51
C LYS A 30 -13.38 -16.39 2.88
N VAL A 31 -12.28 -17.13 2.98
CA VAL A 31 -11.92 -17.95 4.15
C VAL A 31 -10.65 -17.46 4.84
N SER A 32 -9.76 -16.77 4.12
CA SER A 32 -8.46 -16.32 4.60
C SER A 32 -8.05 -14.98 4.00
N GLU A 33 -7.30 -14.20 4.77
CA GLU A 33 -6.57 -13.02 4.30
C GLU A 33 -5.11 -13.11 4.77
N THR A 34 -4.17 -12.81 3.88
CA THR A 34 -2.76 -12.67 4.22
C THR A 34 -2.35 -11.23 3.98
N ILE A 35 -1.57 -10.67 4.90
CA ILE A 35 -1.15 -9.27 4.88
C ILE A 35 0.36 -9.14 4.73
N GLU A 36 0.80 -7.97 4.30
CA GLU A 36 2.17 -7.49 4.45
C GLU A 36 2.18 -6.08 5.04
N ILE A 37 3.25 -5.78 5.77
CA ILE A 37 3.57 -4.44 6.24
C ILE A 37 4.40 -3.79 5.13
N CYS A 38 3.91 -2.69 4.56
CA CYS A 38 4.57 -2.03 3.44
C CYS A 38 5.87 -1.35 3.89
N PRO A 39 6.95 -1.45 3.09
CA PRO A 39 8.16 -0.66 3.33
C PRO A 39 7.89 0.85 3.29
N ASP A 40 8.75 1.62 3.93
CA ASP A 40 8.69 3.09 3.90
C ASP A 40 8.64 3.61 2.45
N GLY A 41 7.78 4.60 2.22
CA GLY A 41 7.53 5.16 0.90
C GLY A 41 6.57 4.35 0.03
N GLN A 42 6.11 3.17 0.47
CA GLN A 42 5.06 2.40 -0.23
C GLN A 42 3.67 2.65 0.36
N ASN A 43 3.08 3.79 -0.03
CA ASN A 43 1.85 4.29 0.57
C ASN A 43 0.55 3.77 -0.08
N PHE A 44 0.64 2.97 -1.13
CA PHE A 44 -0.50 2.40 -1.86
C PHE A 44 -0.56 0.88 -1.75
N CYS A 45 -1.76 0.34 -1.63
CA CYS A 45 -2.05 -1.05 -1.92
C CYS A 45 -2.50 -1.16 -3.38
N PHE A 46 -2.05 -2.21 -4.07
CA PHE A 46 -2.52 -2.53 -5.41
C PHE A 46 -3.23 -3.88 -5.46
N LYS A 47 -4.08 -4.06 -6.47
CA LYS A 47 -4.71 -5.32 -6.88
C LYS A 47 -4.66 -5.42 -8.40
N LYS A 48 -4.00 -6.45 -8.93
CA LYS A 48 -3.94 -6.79 -10.35
C LYS A 48 -4.83 -7.99 -10.64
N PHE A 49 -5.66 -7.91 -11.67
CA PHE A 49 -6.55 -8.99 -12.08
C PHE A 49 -6.76 -8.99 -13.60
N PRO A 50 -7.01 -10.16 -14.23
CA PRO A 50 -7.13 -10.28 -15.68
C PRO A 50 -8.33 -9.51 -16.25
N LYS A 51 -8.15 -8.90 -17.43
CA LYS A 51 -9.21 -8.31 -18.24
C LYS A 51 -9.86 -9.39 -19.11
N GLY A 52 -11.20 -9.43 -19.12
CA GLY A 52 -11.96 -10.16 -20.14
C GLY A 52 -11.97 -11.70 -20.03
N ILE A 53 -11.34 -12.29 -19.00
CA ILE A 53 -11.43 -13.73 -18.74
C ILE A 53 -11.88 -13.93 -17.27
N PRO A 54 -13.16 -14.28 -17.02
CA PRO A 54 -13.71 -14.41 -15.67
C PRO A 54 -13.08 -15.51 -14.81
N PHE A 55 -12.27 -16.39 -15.43
CA PHE A 55 -11.78 -17.64 -14.85
C PHE A 55 -10.25 -17.75 -14.76
N LEU A 56 -9.48 -16.69 -15.06
CA LEU A 56 -8.05 -16.73 -14.72
C LEU A 56 -7.91 -16.49 -13.21
N PRO A 57 -7.39 -17.45 -12.44
CA PRO A 57 -7.46 -17.44 -10.97
C PRO A 57 -6.41 -16.51 -10.32
N TRP A 58 -5.61 -15.80 -11.11
CA TRP A 58 -4.51 -15.05 -10.56
C TRP A 58 -4.96 -13.62 -10.22
N VAL A 59 -4.98 -13.34 -8.92
CA VAL A 59 -5.07 -11.98 -8.40
C VAL A 59 -3.76 -11.72 -7.67
N ASN A 60 -3.02 -10.71 -8.12
CA ASN A 60 -1.77 -10.31 -7.47
C ASN A 60 -2.04 -9.03 -6.67
N ARG A 61 -1.57 -8.99 -5.43
CA ARG A 61 -1.81 -7.89 -4.50
C ARG A 61 -0.52 -7.56 -3.75
N GLY A 62 -0.42 -6.32 -3.30
CA GLY A 62 0.64 -5.93 -2.40
C GLY A 62 0.80 -4.42 -2.28
N CYS A 63 1.98 -4.01 -1.82
CA CYS A 63 2.37 -2.62 -1.65
C CYS A 63 2.97 -2.01 -2.92
N ALA A 64 2.83 -0.70 -3.08
CA ALA A 64 3.49 0.07 -4.12
C ALA A 64 3.77 1.51 -3.69
N ALA A 65 4.91 2.05 -4.12
CA ALA A 65 5.23 3.47 -3.98
C ALA A 65 4.36 4.36 -4.89
N THR A 66 4.07 3.87 -6.09
CA THR A 66 3.17 4.49 -7.07
C THR A 66 2.24 3.45 -7.62
N CYS A 67 1.00 3.82 -7.94
CA CYS A 67 0.05 2.87 -8.53
C CYS A 67 0.63 2.26 -9.83
N PRO A 68 0.72 0.93 -9.97
CA PRO A 68 1.26 0.30 -11.17
C PRO A 68 0.47 0.70 -12.41
N LYS A 69 1.17 0.84 -13.54
CA LYS A 69 0.51 1.15 -14.81
C LYS A 69 -0.34 -0.04 -15.27
N PRO A 70 -1.54 0.19 -15.82
CA PRO A 70 -2.37 -0.88 -16.36
C PRO A 70 -1.72 -1.50 -17.60
N GLU A 71 -1.84 -2.82 -17.73
CA GLU A 71 -1.35 -3.58 -18.88
C GLU A 71 -2.54 -3.98 -19.79
N PRO A 72 -2.32 -4.30 -21.08
CA PRO A 72 -3.40 -4.54 -22.05
C PRO A 72 -4.43 -5.60 -21.61
N LYS A 73 -4.03 -6.58 -20.81
CA LYS A 73 -4.88 -7.67 -20.32
C LYS A 73 -5.01 -7.72 -18.78
N VAL A 74 -4.64 -6.64 -18.09
CA VAL A 74 -4.64 -6.58 -16.63
C VAL A 74 -5.29 -5.29 -16.15
N TYR A 75 -6.30 -5.40 -15.30
CA TYR A 75 -6.81 -4.29 -14.50
C TYR A 75 -5.91 -4.08 -13.30
N VAL A 76 -5.72 -2.82 -12.92
CA VAL A 76 -4.94 -2.43 -11.74
C VAL A 76 -5.80 -1.47 -10.94
N ASP A 77 -6.18 -1.88 -9.74
CA ASP A 77 -6.84 -1.02 -8.76
C ASP A 77 -5.84 -0.66 -7.67
N CYS A 78 -5.84 0.61 -7.26
CA CYS A 78 -4.98 1.12 -6.20
C CYS A 78 -5.77 1.91 -5.18
N CYS A 79 -5.32 1.86 -3.93
CA CYS A 79 -5.95 2.58 -2.83
C CYS A 79 -4.93 2.85 -1.71
N ALA A 80 -5.20 3.88 -0.89
CA ALA A 80 -4.26 4.38 0.14
C ALA A 80 -4.84 4.27 1.55
N ARG A 81 -5.47 3.13 1.87
CA ARG A 81 -5.97 2.78 3.21
C ARG A 81 -5.54 1.35 3.54
N ASP A 82 -5.52 1.01 4.82
CA ASP A 82 -5.08 -0.33 5.21
C ASP A 82 -6.05 -1.40 4.71
N LYS A 83 -5.49 -2.50 4.17
CA LYS A 83 -6.21 -3.66 3.62
C LYS A 83 -7.30 -3.31 2.59
N CYS A 84 -7.16 -2.18 1.89
CA CYS A 84 -8.18 -1.69 0.97
C CYS A 84 -8.26 -2.47 -0.35
N ASN A 85 -7.30 -3.36 -0.62
CA ASN A 85 -7.14 -4.11 -1.88
C ASN A 85 -7.74 -5.53 -1.84
N ARG A 86 -8.89 -5.71 -1.17
CA ARG A 86 -9.64 -6.98 -1.11
C ARG A 86 -10.05 -7.47 -2.51
#